data_AF-A0A1B7W8Z4-F1
#
_entry.id   AF-A0A1B7W8Z4-F1
#
_cell.length_a   1.000
_cell.length_b   1.000
_cell.length_c   1.000
_cell.angle_alpha   90.00
_cell.angle_beta   90.00
_cell.angle_gamma   90.00
#
_symmetry.space_group_name_H-M   'P 1'
#
loop_
_entity.id
_entity.type
_entity.pdbx_description
1 polymer ?
#
loop_
_entity_poly.entity_id
_entity_poly.type
_entity_poly.pdbx_seq_one_letter_code
_entity_poly.pdbx_strand_id
1 'polypeptide(L)' 'MTVKELIQAEIDKIPEEELNNLYQWIKEFTDKKNSTKKGILSQLKQIKIQGPTDFSVNFDKYSYQQESNDQ' A
#
# COMPACT_ATOMS: atom_id res chain seq x y z
N MET A 1 -7.62 32.59 17.04
CA MET A 1 -6.61 32.16 16.07
C MET A 1 -6.74 30.66 15.88
N THR A 2 -6.93 30.23 14.64
CA THR A 2 -6.95 28.80 14.30
C THR A 2 -5.56 28.37 13.84
N VAL A 3 -5.23 27.09 13.98
CA VAL A 3 -3.94 26.53 13.52
C VAL A 3 -3.73 26.80 12.02
N LYS A 4 -4.82 26.87 11.25
CA LYS A 4 -4.80 27.21 9.82
C LYS A 4 -4.28 28.63 9.55
N GLU A 5 -4.65 29.60 10.39
CA GLU A 5 -4.19 30.99 10.25
C GLU A 5 -2.69 31.12 10.55
N LEU A 6 -2.19 30.36 11.53
CA LEU A 6 -0.76 30.32 11.83
C LEU A 6 0.04 29.70 10.69
N ILE A 7 -0.47 28.61 10.10
CA ILE A 7 0.16 27.96 8.94
C ILE A 7 0.22 28.93 7.75
N GLN A 8 -0.87 29.65 7.46
CA GLN A 8 -0.88 30.63 6.36
C GLN A 8 0.14 31.75 6.57
N ALA A 9 0.23 32.29 7.80
CA ALA A 9 1.17 33.36 8.12
C ALA A 9 2.63 32.92 8.02
N GLU A 10 2.95 31.64 8.24
CA GLU A 10 4.29 31.10 8.01
C GLU A 10 4.55 30.82 6.52
N ILE A 11 3.55 30.37 5.78
CA ILE A 11 3.64 30.17 4.32
C ILE A 11 3.92 31.49 3.60
N ASP A 12 3.23 32.57 3.99
CA ASP A 12 3.39 33.89 3.35
C ASP A 12 4.79 34.50 3.54
N LYS A 13 5.58 33.99 4.50
CA LYS A 13 6.98 34.40 4.73
C LYS A 13 7.99 33.62 3.88
N ILE A 14 7.57 32.51 3.27
CA ILE A 14 8.47 31.62 2.53
C ILE A 14 8.59 32.11 1.09
N PRO A 15 9.81 32.18 0.52
CA PRO A 15 10.00 32.56 -0.87
C PRO A 15 9.39 31.52 -1.82
N GLU A 16 8.94 31.96 -2.99
CA GLU A 16 8.22 31.13 -3.97
C GLU A 16 9.01 29.88 -4.43
N GLU A 17 10.34 29.98 -4.44
CA GLU A 17 11.25 28.88 -4.74
C GLU A 17 11.14 27.73 -3.72
N GLU A 18 10.92 28.05 -2.44
CA GLU A 18 10.76 27.09 -1.36
C GLU A 18 9.29 26.66 -1.17
N LEU A 19 8.33 27.47 -1.62
CA LEU A 19 6.90 27.13 -1.61
C LEU A 19 6.60 25.88 -2.45
N ASN A 20 7.31 25.68 -3.56
CA ASN A 20 7.20 24.46 -4.35
C ASN A 20 7.61 23.21 -3.55
N ASN A 21 8.69 23.30 -2.76
CA ASN A 21 9.15 22.21 -1.90
C ASN A 21 8.13 21.93 -0.78
N LEU A 22 7.59 22.98 -0.18
CA LEU A 22 6.55 22.86 0.85
C LEU A 22 5.27 22.22 0.29
N TYR A 23 4.85 22.62 -0.91
CA TYR A 23 3.70 22.04 -1.59
C TYR A 23 3.91 20.54 -1.87
N GLN A 24 5.07 20.15 -2.39
CA GLN A 24 5.41 18.73 -2.60
C GLN A 24 5.35 17.95 -1.29
N TRP A 25 5.90 18.50 -0.20
CA TRP A 25 5.88 17.83 1.10
C TRP A 25 4.47 17.65 1.67
N ILE A 26 3.61 18.67 1.58
CA ILE A 26 2.21 18.60 2.01
C ILE A 26 1.43 17.60 1.14
N LYS A 27 1.70 17.58 -0.17
CA LYS A 27 1.10 16.65 -1.11
C LYS A 27 1.48 15.21 -0.77
N GLU A 28 2.76 14.92 -0.58
CA GLU A 28 3.22 13.60 -0.16
C GLU A 28 2.64 13.17 1.19
N PHE A 29 2.56 14.08 2.16
CA PHE A 29 1.96 13.81 3.46
C PHE A 29 0.48 13.41 3.33
N THR A 30 -0.25 14.13 2.48
CA THR A 30 -1.67 13.87 2.20
C THR A 30 -1.87 12.57 1.43
N ASP A 31 -1.03 12.32 0.42
CA ASP A 31 -1.07 11.11 -0.40
C ASP A 31 -0.72 9.87 0.44
N LYS A 32 0.26 9.95 1.35
CA LYS A 32 0.57 8.89 2.31
C LYS A 32 -0.65 8.59 3.19
N LYS A 33 -1.28 9.62 3.77
CA LYS A 33 -2.51 9.46 4.59
C LYS A 33 -3.67 8.80 3.81
N ASN A 34 -3.75 9.06 2.51
CA ASN A 34 -4.78 8.48 1.64
C ASN A 34 -4.41 7.06 1.16
N SER A 35 -3.12 6.75 1.01
CA SER A 35 -2.60 5.45 0.61
C SER A 35 -2.78 4.36 1.67
N THR A 36 -2.77 4.73 2.96
CA THR A 36 -3.03 3.82 4.09
C THR A 36 -4.46 3.24 4.08
N LYS A 37 -5.36 3.76 3.23
CA LYS A 37 -6.70 3.19 3.01
C LYS A 37 -6.72 1.94 2.13
N LYS A 38 -5.58 1.47 1.60
CA LYS A 38 -5.50 0.13 1.01
C LYS A 38 -5.31 -0.87 2.16
N GLY A 39 -6.43 -1.30 2.75
CA GLY A 39 -6.41 -2.34 3.78
C GLY A 39 -5.65 -3.58 3.31
N ILE A 40 -5.14 -4.36 4.25
CA ILE A 40 -4.32 -5.57 4.00
C ILE A 40 -4.92 -6.48 2.90
N LEU A 41 -6.25 -6.57 2.83
CA LEU A 41 -6.99 -7.30 1.79
C LEU A 41 -6.75 -6.78 0.36
N SER A 42 -6.55 -5.47 0.18
CA SER A 42 -6.20 -4.86 -1.11
C SER A 42 -4.78 -5.18 -1.55
N GLN A 43 -3.87 -5.43 -0.60
CA GLN A 43 -2.51 -5.89 -0.90
C GLN A 43 -2.52 -7.38 -1.26
N LEU A 44 -3.28 -8.21 -0.53
CA LEU A 44 -3.44 -9.63 -0.84
C LEU A 44 -4.06 -9.86 -2.23
N LYS A 45 -5.02 -9.03 -2.66
CA LYS A 45 -5.61 -9.11 -4.01
C LYS A 45 -4.61 -8.83 -5.15
N GLN A 46 -3.52 -8.10 -4.89
CA GLN A 46 -2.49 -7.83 -5.89
C GLN A 46 -1.51 -8.99 -6.08
N ILE A 47 -1.49 -9.95 -5.15
CA ILE A 47 -0.67 -11.14 -5.26
C ILE A 47 -1.30 -12.03 -6.34
N LYS A 48 -0.65 -12.10 -7.50
CA LYS A 48 -0.99 -13.08 -8.54
C LYS A 48 -0.52 -14.45 -8.07
N ILE A 49 -1.47 -15.28 -7.63
CA ILE A 49 -1.20 -16.69 -7.35
C ILE A 49 -0.90 -17.35 -8.71
N GLN A 50 0.37 -17.71 -8.93
CA GLN A 50 0.78 -18.55 -10.05
C GLN A 50 0.41 -19.99 -9.69
N GLY A 51 -0.82 -20.36 -10.00
CA GLY A 51 -1.34 -21.71 -9.85
C GLY A 51 -1.80 -22.25 -11.21
N PRO A 52 -1.91 -23.58 -11.35
CA PRO A 52 -2.53 -24.17 -12.53
C PRO A 52 -3.98 -23.68 -12.65
N THR A 53 -4.45 -23.44 -13.87
CA THR A 53 -5.85 -23.04 -14.14
C THR A 53 -6.85 -24.08 -13.62
N ASP A 54 -6.41 -25.33 -13.55
CA ASP A 54 -7.14 -26.45 -12.97
C ASP A 54 -6.24 -27.19 -11.97
N PHE A 55 -6.63 -27.15 -10.71
CA PHE A 55 -5.91 -27.82 -9.62
C PHE A 55 -5.99 -29.36 -9.72
N SER A 56 -6.91 -29.89 -10.52
CA SER A 56 -7.08 -31.32 -10.78
C SER A 56 -5.98 -31.88 -11.70
N VAL A 57 -5.26 -31.03 -12.45
CA VAL A 57 -4.21 -31.44 -13.40
C VAL A 57 -3.00 -32.07 -12.70
N ASN A 58 -2.79 -31.77 -11.42
CA ASN A 58 -1.71 -32.36 -10.62
C ASN A 58 -2.26 -33.16 -9.44
N PHE A 59 -3.49 -33.71 -9.54
CA PHE A 59 -4.11 -34.49 -8.47
C PHE A 59 -3.14 -35.53 -7.90
N ASP A 60 -2.46 -36.27 -8.77
CA ASP A 60 -1.45 -37.26 -8.41
C ASP A 60 -0.36 -36.68 -7.49
N LYS A 61 0.11 -35.45 -7.74
CA LYS A 61 1.15 -34.79 -6.92
C LYS A 61 0.68 -34.40 -5.53
N TYR A 62 -0.62 -34.21 -5.34
CA TYR A 62 -1.22 -33.87 -4.05
C TYR A 62 -1.62 -35.12 -3.24
N SER A 63 -1.84 -36.25 -3.92
CA SER A 63 -2.12 -37.53 -3.28
C SER A 63 -0.90 -38.12 -2.54
N TYR A 64 0.33 -37.80 -2.95
CA TYR A 64 1.56 -38.31 -2.30
C TYR A 64 1.85 -37.72 -0.91
N GLN A 65 1.06 -36.77 -0.40
CA GLN A 65 1.23 -36.26 0.97
C GLN A 65 0.44 -37.04 2.04
N GLN A 66 -0.41 -38.00 1.64
CA GLN A 66 -1.13 -38.85 2.60
C GLN A 66 -0.36 -40.11 3.00
N GLU A 67 0.65 -40.54 2.24
CA GLU A 67 1.33 -41.83 2.50
C GLU A 67 2.56 -41.75 3.40
N SER A 68 3.08 -40.55 3.72
CA SER A 68 4.33 -40.40 4.47
C SER A 68 4.19 -39.81 5.88
N ASN A 69 2.98 -39.79 6.47
CA ASN A 69 2.77 -39.39 7.87
C ASN A 69 2.30 -40.54 8.79
N ASP A 70 2.22 -41.77 8.30
CA ASP A 70 2.02 -42.96 9.11
C ASP A 70 3.14 -43.97 8.81
N GLN A 71 4.34 -43.77 9.39
CA GLN A 71 5.26 -44.83 9.85
C GLN A 71 6.56 -44.27 10.46
#